data_AF-A0AAW5DUR8-F1
#
_entry.id   AF-A0AAW5DUR8-F1
#
_cell.length_a   1.000
_cell.length_b   1.000
_cell.length_c   1.000
_cell.angle_alpha   90.00
_cell.angle_beta   90.00
_cell.angle_gamma   90.00
#
_symmetry.space_group_name_H-M   'P 1'
#
loop_
_entity.id
_entity.type
_entity.pdbx_description
1 polymer ?
#
loop_
_entity_poly.entity_id
_entity_poly.type
_entity_poly.pdbx_seq_one_letter_code
_entity_poly.pdbx_strand_id
1 'polypeptide(L)'
;MIDKINSTAPQIFNKTSVKLPSANESHANFGTFLKDALNNVNKAQNNSDIMTQKLINGENVELHQVMIASEKASVSLQATLEIRNKVIEAYQEIMRMQV
;
A
#
# COMPACT_ATOMS: atom_id res chain seq x y z
N MET A 1 14.02 5.78 65.56
CA MET A 1 12.83 6.56 65.18
C MET A 1 12.98 6.98 63.72
N ILE A 2 11.93 6.70 62.94
CA ILE A 2 11.54 7.25 61.63
C ILE A 2 12.40 7.05 60.36
N ASP A 3 11.76 6.32 59.44
CA ASP A 3 11.63 6.56 57.99
C ASP A 3 12.81 6.31 57.04
N LYS A 4 12.72 5.21 56.29
CA LYS A 4 12.28 5.22 54.87
C LYS A 4 12.23 3.81 54.29
N ILE A 5 11.13 3.11 54.59
CA ILE A 5 10.65 1.99 53.78
C ILE A 5 9.68 2.59 52.75
N ASN A 6 10.18 3.08 51.62
CA ASN A 6 9.43 3.03 50.36
C ASN A 6 10.28 3.51 49.19
N SER A 7 10.44 2.66 48.18
CA SER A 7 10.08 2.95 46.79
C SER A 7 10.86 2.01 45.86
N THR A 8 10.53 0.71 45.95
CA THR A 8 10.62 -0.16 44.78
C THR A 8 9.52 0.28 43.83
N ALA A 9 9.79 1.32 43.04
CA ALA A 9 8.94 1.66 41.92
C ALA A 9 9.06 0.55 40.86
N PRO A 10 7.95 -0.07 40.44
CA PRO A 10 7.99 -1.05 39.36
C PRO A 10 8.39 -0.32 38.07
N GLN A 11 9.56 -0.63 37.54
CA GLN A 11 9.98 -0.27 36.19
C GLN A 11 9.17 -1.08 35.18
N ILE A 12 7.88 -0.79 35.06
CA ILE A 12 6.98 -1.39 34.06
C ILE A 12 6.33 -0.26 33.26
N PHE A 13 7.17 0.61 32.70
CA PHE A 13 6.80 1.34 31.50
C PHE A 13 7.94 1.16 30.52
N ASN A 14 7.99 -0.03 29.93
CA ASN A 14 8.71 -0.25 28.70
C ASN A 14 8.12 0.73 27.68
N LYS A 15 8.80 1.87 27.52
CA LYS A 15 8.62 2.76 26.39
C LYS A 15 9.04 1.95 25.17
N THR A 16 8.15 1.11 24.68
CA THR A 16 8.10 0.81 23.25
C THR A 16 7.78 2.16 22.62
N SER A 17 8.82 2.97 22.44
CA SER A 17 8.79 4.11 21.57
C SER A 17 8.38 3.57 20.22
N VAL A 18 7.08 3.66 19.92
CA VAL A 18 6.60 3.65 18.55
C VAL A 18 7.28 4.84 17.92
N LYS A 19 8.45 4.60 17.35
CA LYS A 19 9.18 5.57 16.55
C LYS A 19 8.25 5.85 15.39
N LEU A 20 7.51 6.97 15.47
CA LEU A 20 6.69 7.42 14.36
C LEU A 20 7.65 7.49 13.17
N PRO A 21 7.41 6.77 12.08
CA PRO A 21 8.34 6.75 10.95
C PRO A 21 8.59 8.19 10.55
N SER A 22 9.86 8.56 10.45
CA SER A 22 10.24 9.90 10.01
C SER A 22 9.58 10.16 8.66
N ALA A 23 9.21 11.40 8.35
CA ALA A 23 8.58 11.74 7.07
C ALA A 23 9.35 11.13 5.88
N ASN A 24 10.69 11.10 5.93
CA ASN A 24 11.53 10.45 4.93
C ASN A 24 11.41 8.92 4.85
N GLU A 25 11.26 8.19 5.97
CA GLU A 25 11.02 6.74 5.96
C GLU A 25 9.63 6.43 5.39
N SER A 26 8.62 7.24 5.74
CA SER A 26 7.27 7.12 5.21
C SER A 26 7.21 7.35 3.69
N HIS A 27 7.99 8.33 3.17
CA HIS A 27 8.09 8.59 1.72
C HIS A 27 8.75 7.44 0.95
N ALA A 28 9.85 6.87 1.46
CA ALA A 28 10.53 5.73 0.83
C ALA A 28 9.63 4.48 0.77
N ASN A 29 8.86 4.24 1.83
CA ASN A 29 7.91 3.14 1.88
C ASN A 29 6.73 3.33 0.91
N PHE A 30 6.24 4.56 0.74
CA PHE A 30 5.20 4.86 -0.24
C PHE A 30 5.69 4.66 -1.68
N GLY A 31 6.86 5.19 -2.04
CA GLY A 31 7.40 5.03 -3.40
C GLY A 31 7.54 3.57 -3.80
N THR A 32 7.98 2.74 -2.86
CA THR A 32 8.04 1.27 -3.01
C THR A 32 6.65 0.67 -3.18
N PHE A 33 5.69 1.01 -2.32
CA PHE A 33 4.31 0.53 -2.41
C PHE A 33 3.65 0.91 -3.74
N LEU A 34 3.78 2.16 -4.19
CA LEU A 34 3.21 2.62 -5.46
C LEU A 34 3.85 1.88 -6.64
N LYS A 35 5.16 1.65 -6.59
CA LYS A 35 5.86 0.86 -7.61
C LYS A 35 5.34 -0.58 -7.66
N ASP A 36 5.12 -1.20 -6.50
CA ASP A 36 4.55 -2.55 -6.43
C ASP A 36 3.09 -2.59 -6.92
N ALA A 37 2.29 -1.59 -6.57
CA ALA A 37 0.91 -1.46 -7.07
C ALA A 37 0.88 -1.33 -8.61
N LEU A 38 1.73 -0.46 -9.18
CA LEU A 38 1.85 -0.30 -10.63
C LEU A 38 2.34 -1.59 -11.31
N ASN A 39 3.30 -2.29 -10.71
CA ASN A 39 3.75 -3.59 -11.19
C ASN A 39 2.61 -4.63 -11.17
N ASN A 40 1.76 -4.61 -10.15
CA ASN A 40 0.61 -5.50 -10.07
C ASN A 40 -0.46 -5.19 -11.11
N VAL A 41 -0.74 -3.90 -11.38
CA VAL A 41 -1.65 -3.49 -12.46
C VAL A 41 -1.10 -3.92 -13.81
N ASN A 42 0.19 -3.74 -14.06
CA ASN A 42 0.85 -4.20 -15.29
C ASN A 42 0.70 -5.72 -15.46
N LYS A 43 0.98 -6.50 -14.41
CA LYS A 43 0.76 -7.96 -14.43
C LYS A 43 -0.69 -8.33 -14.73
N ALA A 44 -1.65 -7.61 -14.15
CA ALA A 44 -3.07 -7.86 -14.39
C ALA A 44 -3.46 -7.58 -15.86
N GLN A 45 -2.98 -6.48 -16.44
CA GLN A 45 -3.17 -6.17 -17.86
C GLN A 45 -2.55 -7.25 -18.76
N ASN A 46 -1.28 -7.59 -18.52
CA ASN A 46 -0.57 -8.58 -19.32
C ASN A 46 -1.27 -9.96 -19.27
N ASN A 47 -1.77 -10.35 -18.09
CA ASN A 47 -2.56 -11.56 -17.96
C ASN A 47 -3.88 -11.50 -18.75
N SER A 48 -4.58 -10.35 -18.76
CA SER A 48 -5.77 -10.16 -19.59
C SER A 48 -5.44 -10.28 -21.08
N ASP A 49 -4.32 -9.72 -21.53
CA ASP A 49 -3.86 -9.81 -22.92
C ASP A 49 -3.53 -11.25 -23.31
N ILE A 50 -2.80 -11.98 -22.46
CA ILE A 50 -2.49 -13.40 -22.67
C ILE A 50 -3.78 -14.21 -22.77
N MET A 51 -4.73 -14.02 -21.84
CA MET A 51 -6.01 -14.73 -21.85
C MET A 51 -6.81 -14.43 -23.11
N THR A 52 -6.80 -13.17 -23.56
CA THR A 52 -7.42 -12.75 -24.82
C THR A 52 -6.77 -13.44 -26.02
N GLN A 53 -5.45 -13.48 -26.08
CA GLN A 53 -4.70 -14.14 -27.14
C GLN A 53 -5.02 -15.64 -27.21
N LYS A 54 -5.04 -16.31 -26.04
CA LYS A 54 -5.38 -17.74 -25.93
C LYS A 54 -6.80 -18.03 -26.39
N LEU A 55 -7.76 -17.18 -26.03
CA LEU A 55 -9.14 -17.29 -26.49
C LEU A 55 -9.24 -17.17 -28.01
N ILE A 56 -8.56 -16.18 -28.60
CA ILE A 56 -8.56 -15.97 -30.07
C ILE A 56 -7.90 -17.16 -30.79
N ASN A 57 -6.87 -17.76 -30.18
CA ASN A 57 -6.18 -18.94 -30.70
C ASN A 57 -7.00 -20.25 -30.53
N GLY A 58 -8.17 -20.21 -29.87
CA GLY A 58 -8.99 -21.39 -29.61
C GLY A 58 -8.42 -22.33 -28.55
N GLU A 59 -7.51 -21.83 -27.68
CA GLU A 59 -7.05 -22.60 -26.52
C GLU A 59 -8.15 -22.76 -25.48
N ASN A 60 -7.93 -23.61 -24.46
CA ASN A 60 -8.88 -23.88 -23.37
C ASN A 60 -8.98 -22.68 -22.39
N VAL A 61 -9.46 -21.55 -22.89
CA VAL A 61 -9.75 -20.34 -22.10
C VAL A 61 -11.17 -19.94 -22.43
N GLU A 62 -11.99 -19.87 -21.39
CA GLU A 62 -13.38 -19.48 -21.52
C GLU A 62 -13.51 -17.96 -21.62
N LEU A 63 -14.45 -17.46 -22.44
CA LEU A 63 -14.68 -16.03 -22.61
C LEU A 63 -14.90 -15.29 -21.28
N HIS A 64 -15.60 -15.92 -20.32
CA HIS A 64 -15.84 -15.31 -19.01
C HIS A 64 -14.55 -15.10 -18.21
N GLN A 65 -13.53 -15.93 -18.38
CA GLN A 65 -12.24 -15.74 -17.69
C GLN A 65 -11.50 -14.53 -18.24
N VAL A 66 -11.56 -14.30 -19.55
CA VAL A 66 -10.99 -13.10 -20.20
C VAL A 66 -11.71 -11.86 -19.68
N MET A 67 -13.05 -11.88 -19.64
CA MET A 67 -13.84 -10.75 -19.13
C MET A 67 -13.51 -10.45 -17.66
N ILE A 68 -13.42 -11.47 -16.80
CA ILE A 68 -13.04 -11.29 -15.39
C ILE A 68 -11.62 -10.75 -15.25
N ALA A 69 -10.67 -11.25 -16.05
CA ALA A 69 -9.29 -10.78 -16.02
C ALA A 69 -9.18 -9.31 -16.43
N SER A 70 -9.89 -8.92 -17.48
CA SER A 70 -9.97 -7.54 -17.97
C SER A 70 -10.60 -6.61 -16.93
N GLU A 71 -11.74 -7.01 -16.35
CA GLU A 71 -12.42 -6.22 -15.31
C GLU A 71 -11.54 -6.06 -14.06
N LYS A 72 -10.87 -7.13 -13.63
CA LYS A 72 -9.92 -7.09 -12.53
C LYS A 72 -8.78 -6.10 -12.79
N ALA A 73 -8.24 -6.08 -14.01
CA ALA A 73 -7.19 -5.13 -14.38
C ALA A 73 -7.70 -3.68 -14.34
N SER A 74 -8.91 -3.44 -14.85
CA SER A 74 -9.56 -2.11 -14.84
C SER A 74 -9.78 -1.59 -13.41
N VAL A 75 -10.42 -2.38 -12.55
CA VAL A 75 -10.68 -2.01 -11.14
C VAL A 75 -9.37 -1.79 -10.37
N SER A 76 -8.36 -2.63 -10.59
CA SER A 76 -7.05 -2.48 -9.94
C SER A 76 -6.34 -1.20 -10.36
N LEU A 77 -6.44 -0.82 -11.63
CA LEU A 77 -5.90 0.44 -12.14
C LEU A 77 -6.61 1.63 -11.50
N GLN A 78 -7.94 1.63 -11.46
CA GLN A 78 -8.72 2.69 -10.80
C GLN A 78 -8.32 2.86 -9.33
N ALA A 79 -8.23 1.76 -8.59
CA ALA A 79 -7.80 1.80 -7.19
C ALA A 79 -6.39 2.40 -7.04
N THR A 80 -5.47 2.06 -7.94
CA THR A 80 -4.10 2.60 -7.94
C THR A 80 -4.09 4.11 -8.21
N LEU A 81 -4.95 4.60 -9.10
CA LEU A 81 -5.10 6.04 -9.39
C LEU A 81 -5.65 6.80 -8.17
N GLU A 82 -6.65 6.25 -7.49
CA GLU A 82 -7.20 6.85 -6.27
C GLU A 82 -6.13 6.95 -5.18
N ILE A 83 -5.37 5.89 -4.96
CA ILE A 83 -4.26 5.89 -4.00
C ILE A 83 -3.22 6.95 -4.37
N ARG A 84 -2.83 7.03 -5.66
CA ARG A 84 -1.88 8.04 -6.15
C ARG A 84 -2.37 9.45 -5.81
N ASN A 85 -3.64 9.75 -6.09
CA ASN A 85 -4.23 11.06 -5.83
C ASN A 85 -4.23 11.38 -4.33
N LYS A 86 -4.70 10.45 -3.49
CA LYS A 86 -4.74 10.63 -2.02
C LYS A 86 -3.38 10.88 -1.41
N VAL A 87 -2.33 10.26 -1.94
CA VAL A 87 -0.98 10.47 -1.42
C VAL A 87 -0.41 11.83 -1.83
N ILE A 88 -0.69 12.29 -3.05
CA ILE A 88 -0.32 13.64 -3.47
C ILE A 88 -1.02 14.68 -2.58
N GLU A 89 -2.30 14.50 -2.30
CA GLU A 89 -3.07 15.34 -1.37
C GLU A 89 -2.44 15.34 0.03
N ALA A 90 -2.12 14.17 0.59
CA ALA A 90 -1.50 14.06 1.91
C ALA A 90 -0.13 14.74 1.98
N TYR A 91 0.68 14.65 0.92
CA TYR A 91 1.96 15.36 0.81
C TYR A 91 1.77 16.88 0.80
N GLN A 92 0.80 17.37 0.01
CA GLN A 92 0.47 18.79 -0.05
C GLN A 92 -0.01 19.32 1.31
N GLU A 93 -0.81 18.53 2.04
CA GLU A 93 -1.31 18.93 3.36
C GLU A 93 -0.19 19.05 4.41
N ILE A 94 0.75 18.10 4.46
CA ILE A 94 1.92 18.19 5.36
C ILE A 94 2.73 19.45 5.07
N MET A 95 2.92 19.80 3.79
CA MET A 95 3.62 21.03 3.41
C MET A 95 2.89 22.30 3.84
N ARG A 96 1.55 22.30 3.85
CA ARG A 96 0.74 23.43 4.32
C ARG A 96 0.72 23.56 5.85
N MET A 97 0.98 22.50 6.59
CA MET A 97 1.08 22.53 8.06
C MET A 97 2.41 23.10 8.58
N GLN A 98 3.49 23.05 7.78
CA GLN A 98 4.83 23.45 8.22
C GLN A 98 5.20 24.91 7.90
N VAL A 99 4.32 25.67 7.22
CA VAL A 99 4.52 27.09 6.92
C VAL A 99 3.89 27.99 7.98
#